data_AF-A0A1I1FBE7-F1
#
_entry.id   AF-A0A1I1FBE7-F1
#
_cell.length_a   1.000
_cell.length_b   1.000
_cell.length_c   1.000
_cell.angle_alpha   90.00
_cell.angle_beta   90.00
_cell.angle_gamma   90.00
#
_symmetry.space_group_name_H-M   'P 1'
#
loop_
_entity.id
_entity.type
_entity.pdbx_description
1 polymer ?
#
loop_
_entity_poly.entity_id
_entity_poly.type
_entity_poly.pdbx_seq_one_letter_code
_entity_poly.pdbx_strand_id
1 'polypeptide(L)'
;MKPIIVDFDSSDVLDLFSYRPKDFGFPLNLNIGTTEGKGADNFQLMVATPKYLKKMHPGQSAVLLRHVLLVFHYDFTEILDVLTRYIQPVEKDS
;
A
#
# COMPACT_ATOMS: atom_id res chain seq x y z
N MET A 1 18.78 -6.64 -9.81
CA MET A 1 17.82 -5.69 -10.42
C MET A 1 17.07 -5.00 -9.30
N LYS A 2 17.01 -3.67 -9.30
CA LYS A 2 16.36 -2.88 -8.23
C LYS A 2 14.87 -2.66 -8.59
N PRO A 3 13.92 -3.12 -7.77
CA PRO A 3 12.50 -2.89 -8.00
C PRO A 3 12.13 -1.44 -7.69
N ILE A 4 11.22 -0.89 -8.49
CA ILE A 4 10.70 0.46 -8.35
C ILE A 4 9.19 0.47 -8.56
N ILE A 5 8.48 1.33 -7.83
CA ILE A 5 7.08 1.64 -8.12
C ILE A 5 7.10 2.56 -9.33
N VAL A 6 6.54 2.10 -10.45
CA VAL A 6 6.49 2.89 -11.69
C VAL A 6 5.21 3.69 -11.83
N ASP A 7 4.13 3.20 -11.24
CA ASP A 7 2.81 3.82 -11.29
C ASP A 7 1.93 3.28 -10.16
N PHE A 8 0.88 4.02 -9.81
CA PHE A 8 -0.08 3.65 -8.80
C PHE A 8 -1.43 4.30 -9.05
N ASP A 9 -2.51 3.61 -8.68
CA ASP A 9 -3.86 4.15 -8.76
C ASP A 9 -4.77 3.54 -7.67
N SER A 10 -5.98 4.08 -7.55
CA SER A 10 -7.04 3.51 -6.74
C SER A 10 -8.36 3.61 -7.50
N SER A 11 -9.20 2.57 -7.41
CA SER A 11 -10.58 2.63 -7.92
C SER A 11 -11.48 3.56 -7.11
N ASP A 12 -11.12 3.83 -5.86
CA ASP A 12 -12.00 4.49 -4.89
C ASP A 12 -11.55 5.94 -4.61
N VAL A 13 -10.30 6.26 -4.93
CA VAL A 13 -9.69 7.57 -4.65
C VAL A 13 -9.08 8.14 -5.94
N LEU A 14 -9.72 9.18 -6.49
CA LEU A 14 -9.30 9.80 -7.75
C LEU A 14 -7.96 10.56 -7.64
N ASP A 15 -7.74 11.27 -6.54
CA ASP A 15 -6.50 12.01 -6.27
C ASP A 15 -5.97 11.65 -4.88
N LEU A 16 -4.96 10.78 -4.85
CA LEU A 16 -4.33 10.29 -3.63
C LEU A 16 -3.52 11.38 -2.90
N PHE A 17 -3.02 12.41 -3.57
CA PHE A 17 -2.27 13.47 -2.89
C PHE A 17 -3.18 14.51 -2.22
N SER A 18 -4.40 14.70 -2.74
CA SER A 18 -5.38 15.63 -2.17
C SER A 18 -6.44 14.98 -1.28
N TYR A 19 -6.51 13.65 -1.25
CA TYR A 19 -7.47 12.93 -0.40
C TYR A 19 -7.20 13.16 1.09
N ARG A 20 -8.24 13.46 1.88
CA ARG A 20 -8.11 13.76 3.33
C ARG A 20 -9.14 12.99 4.19
N PRO A 21 -9.08 11.65 4.22
CA PRO A 21 -9.98 10.85 5.02
C PRO A 21 -9.58 10.82 6.50
N LYS A 22 -10.52 10.40 7.37
CA LYS A 22 -10.26 10.16 8.80
C LYS A 22 -10.22 8.68 9.16
N ASP A 23 -11.32 7.96 8.92
CA ASP A 23 -11.39 6.50 9.07
C ASP A 23 -11.58 5.90 7.68
N PHE A 24 -10.56 5.27 7.11
CA PHE A 24 -10.60 4.80 5.71
C PHE A 24 -10.00 3.42 5.52
N GLY A 25 -10.41 2.83 4.39
CA GLY A 25 -9.77 1.73 3.70
C GLY A 25 -10.05 1.89 2.21
N PHE A 26 -9.04 1.75 1.36
CA PHE A 26 -9.19 1.79 -0.09
C PHE A 26 -8.21 0.81 -0.77
N PRO A 27 -8.56 0.25 -1.93
CA PRO A 27 -7.63 -0.53 -2.73
C PRO A 27 -6.60 0.40 -3.39
N LEU A 28 -5.32 0.07 -3.25
CA LEU A 28 -4.21 0.71 -3.93
C LEU A 28 -3.60 -0.32 -4.90
N ASN A 29 -3.62 0.02 -6.18
CA ASN A 29 -2.90 -0.72 -7.21
C ASN A 29 -1.50 -0.12 -7.35
N LEU A 30 -0.49 -0.98 -7.43
CA LEU A 30 0.90 -0.64 -7.65
C LEU A 30 1.39 -1.38 -8.88
N ASN A 31 1.99 -0.65 -9.82
CA ASN A 31 2.77 -1.24 -10.88
C ASN A 31 4.24 -1.22 -10.44
N ILE A 32 4.85 -2.38 -10.31
CA ILE A 32 6.24 -2.55 -9.86
C ILE A 32 7.08 -3.04 -11.03
N GLY A 33 8.01 -2.20 -11.47
CA GLY A 33 8.97 -2.53 -12.52
C GLY A 33 10.39 -2.69 -11.99
N THR A 34 11.35 -2.69 -12.92
CA THR A 34 12.78 -2.63 -12.60
C THR A 34 13.39 -1.41 -13.28
N THR A 35 14.48 -0.88 -12.73
CA THR A 35 15.18 0.29 -13.29
C THR A 35 15.68 0.11 -14.73
N GLU A 36 15.83 -1.14 -15.19
CA GLU A 36 16.43 -1.49 -16.49
C GLU A 36 15.45 -2.18 -17.45
N GLY A 37 14.24 -2.54 -16.98
CA GLY A 37 13.26 -3.34 -17.73
C GLY A 37 12.12 -2.52 -18.32
N LYS A 38 11.46 -3.07 -19.34
CA LYS A 38 10.25 -2.48 -19.97
C LYS A 38 8.92 -3.04 -19.44
N GLY A 39 8.96 -3.94 -18.46
CA GLY A 39 7.78 -4.56 -17.87
C GLY A 39 7.57 -4.12 -16.42
N ALA A 40 6.31 -4.11 -16.00
CA ALA A 40 5.91 -3.94 -14.61
C ALA A 40 4.87 -4.99 -14.25
N ASP A 41 4.98 -5.52 -13.05
CA ASP A 41 3.99 -6.42 -12.47
C ASP A 41 2.97 -5.60 -11.68
N ASN A 42 1.69 -5.97 -11.79
CA ASN A 42 0.62 -5.30 -11.08
C ASN A 42 0.32 -6.01 -9.75
N PHE A 43 0.31 -5.23 -8.67
CA PHE A 43 -0.02 -5.69 -7.33
C PHE A 43 -1.13 -4.82 -6.76
N GLN A 44 -2.08 -5.44 -6.05
CA GLN A 44 -3.10 -4.73 -5.31
C GLN A 44 -2.96 -4.99 -3.82
N LEU A 45 -3.09 -3.92 -3.02
CA LEU A 45 -3.19 -4.00 -1.56
C LEU A 45 -4.32 -3.10 -1.04
N MET A 46 -4.82 -3.41 0.15
CA MET A 46 -5.71 -2.53 0.89
C MET A 46 -4.89 -1.60 1.78
N VAL A 47 -5.06 -0.29 1.64
CA VAL A 47 -4.49 0.69 2.58
C VAL A 47 -5.59 1.10 3.56
N ALA A 48 -5.43 0.79 4.84
CA ALA A 48 -6.51 0.98 5.80
C ALA A 48 -6.05 1.37 7.20
N THR A 49 -6.92 2.12 7.88
CA THR A 49 -6.76 2.47 9.29
C THR A 49 -7.17 1.32 10.22
N PRO A 50 -6.59 1.23 11.44
CA PRO A 50 -7.04 0.26 12.44
C PRO A 50 -8.55 0.33 12.71
N LYS A 51 -9.10 1.56 12.71
CA LYS A 51 -10.52 1.79 12.97
C LYS A 51 -11.41 1.32 11.81
N TYR A 52 -10.96 1.47 10.57
CA TYR A 52 -11.65 0.88 9.42
C TYR A 52 -11.63 -0.64 9.49
N LEU A 53 -10.45 -1.25 9.69
CA LEU A 53 -10.33 -2.72 9.77
C LEU A 53 -11.19 -3.30 10.88
N LYS A 54 -11.22 -2.68 12.07
CA LYS A 54 -12.09 -3.13 13.18
C LYS A 54 -13.57 -3.10 12.81
N LYS A 55 -14.02 -2.11 12.02
CA LYS A 55 -15.41 -2.04 11.54
C LYS A 55 -15.71 -3.14 10.52
N MET A 56 -14.73 -3.53 9.70
CA MET A 56 -14.89 -4.60 8.70
C MET A 56 -14.90 -6.01 9.32
N HIS A 57 -14.41 -6.16 10.54
CA HIS A 57 -14.31 -7.45 11.24
C HIS A 57 -15.02 -7.42 12.62
N PRO A 58 -16.33 -7.16 12.67
CA PRO A 58 -17.05 -7.00 13.93
C PRO A 58 -17.03 -8.31 14.75
N GLY A 59 -16.74 -8.19 16.05
CA GLY A 59 -16.76 -9.31 16.98
C GLY A 59 -15.57 -10.29 16.85
N GLN A 60 -14.64 -10.06 15.91
CA GLN A 60 -13.44 -10.87 15.78
C GLN A 60 -12.36 -10.42 16.78
N SER A 61 -11.73 -11.38 17.44
CA SER A 61 -10.60 -11.13 18.36
C SER A 61 -9.25 -11.06 17.64
N ALA A 62 -9.12 -11.73 16.50
CA ALA A 62 -7.94 -11.71 15.64
C ALA A 62 -8.32 -12.03 14.19
N VAL A 63 -7.56 -11.47 13.24
CA VAL A 63 -7.76 -11.65 11.80
C VAL A 63 -6.39 -11.79 11.13
N LEU A 64 -6.23 -12.79 10.27
CA LEU A 64 -5.08 -12.86 9.36
C LEU A 64 -5.38 -12.01 8.13
N LEU A 65 -4.62 -10.95 7.95
CA LEU A 65 -4.74 -10.05 6.80
C LEU A 65 -3.71 -10.40 5.74
N ARG A 66 -4.12 -10.34 4.48
CA ARG A 66 -3.24 -10.55 3.33
C ARG A 66 -3.30 -9.30 2.44
N HIS A 67 -2.14 -8.84 1.98
CA HIS A 67 -2.02 -7.65 1.14
C HIS A 67 -2.72 -6.42 1.75
N VAL A 68 -2.48 -6.17 3.05
CA VAL A 68 -3.01 -4.99 3.75
C VAL A 68 -1.84 -4.17 4.29
N LEU A 69 -1.82 -2.89 3.98
CA LEU A 69 -1.00 -1.90 4.65
C LEU A 69 -1.83 -1.20 5.72
N LEU A 70 -1.50 -1.46 6.99
CA LEU A 70 -2.06 -0.75 8.13
C LEU A 70 -1.41 0.64 8.24
N VAL A 71 -2.21 1.70 8.25
CA VAL A 71 -1.74 3.09 8.43
C VAL A 71 -2.47 3.76 9.57
N PHE A 72 -1.78 4.59 10.35
CA PHE A 72 -2.39 5.25 11.52
C PHE A 72 -3.03 6.61 11.19
N HIS A 73 -2.63 7.22 10.09
CA HIS A 73 -3.19 8.45 9.54
C HIS A 73 -3.00 8.46 8.02
N TYR A 74 -3.66 9.39 7.32
CA TYR A 74 -3.48 9.53 5.88
C TYR A 74 -2.41 10.57 5.57
N ASP A 75 -1.28 10.09 5.07
CA ASP A 75 -0.31 10.88 4.32
C ASP A 75 0.17 9.99 3.16
N PHE A 76 -0.18 10.35 1.93
CA PHE A 76 0.11 9.50 0.79
C PHE A 76 1.60 9.47 0.43
N THR A 77 2.35 10.53 0.76
CA THR A 77 3.81 10.55 0.60
C THR A 77 4.45 9.55 1.57
N GLU A 78 4.04 9.54 2.84
CA GLU A 78 4.55 8.56 3.80
C GLU A 78 4.18 7.11 3.43
N ILE A 79 2.95 6.91 2.92
CA ILE A 79 2.49 5.60 2.43
C ILE A 79 3.40 5.11 1.29
N LEU A 80 3.69 5.97 0.32
CA LEU A 80 4.55 5.63 -0.81
C LEU A 80 5.98 5.35 -0.37
N ASP A 81 6.50 6.07 0.62
CA ASP A 81 7.83 5.84 1.19
C ASP A 81 7.94 4.50 1.93
N VAL A 82 6.89 4.10 2.66
CA VAL A 82 6.83 2.77 3.30
C VAL A 82 6.81 1.68 2.23
N LEU A 83 5.98 1.81 1.19
CA LEU A 83 5.88 0.83 0.11
C LEU A 83 7.18 0.74 -0.69
N THR A 84 7.79 1.88 -1.01
CA THR A 84 9.07 1.94 -1.72
C THR A 84 10.16 1.20 -0.96
N ARG A 85 10.24 1.40 0.37
CA ARG A 85 11.17 0.66 1.24
C ARG A 85 10.84 -0.82 1.33
N TYR A 86 9.56 -1.17 1.42
CA TYR A 86 9.12 -2.57 1.52
C TYR A 86 9.52 -3.40 0.30
N ILE A 87 9.46 -2.82 -0.90
CA ILE A 87 9.84 -3.54 -2.13
C ILE A 87 11.35 -3.59 -2.33
N GLN A 88 12.16 -2.78 -1.62
CA GLN A 88 13.60 -2.84 -1.79
C GLN A 88 14.16 -4.19 -1.35
N PRO A 89 15.23 -4.69 -2.01
CA PRO A 89 15.91 -5.88 -1.54
C PRO A 89 16.41 -5.66 -0.12
N VAL A 90 16.16 -6.62 0.77
CA VAL A 90 16.87 -6.66 2.05
C VAL A 90 18.33 -6.97 1.70
N GLU A 91 19.23 -6.03 1.94
CA GLU A 91 20.67 -6.30 1.85
C GLU A 91 20.97 -7.44 2.82
N LYS A 92 21.33 -8.59 2.25
CA LYS A 92 21.69 -9.77 3.02
C LYS A 92 23.13 -9.56 3.44
N ASP A 93 23.35 -9.01 4.64
CA ASP A 93 24.66 -9.02 5.27
C ASP A 93 25.18 -10.46 5.23
N SER A 94 26.20 -10.68 4.40
CA SER A 94 26.88 -11.95 4.19
C SER A 94 28.25 -11.90 4.87
#